data_AF-A0A7V4BS16-F1
#
_entry.id   AF-A0A7V4BS16-F1
#
_cell.length_a   1.000
_cell.length_b   1.000
_cell.length_c   1.000
_cell.angle_alpha   90.00
_cell.angle_beta   90.00
_cell.angle_gamma   90.00
#
_symmetry.space_group_name_H-M   'P 1'
#
loop_
_entity.id
_entity.type
_entity.pdbx_description
1 polymer ?
#
loop_
_entity_poly.entity_id
_entity_poly.type
_entity_poly.pdbx_seq_one_letter_code
_entity_poly.pdbx_strand_id
1 'polypeptide(L)' 'MNENLQQDVKIITPHFGELIIQNDQIFYFENGMLGFEDLHNFVVISEEETAPFKWLISIEKPEIGFPLLSPWLIDINYSP' A
#
# COMPACT_ATOMS: atom_id res chain seq x y z
N MET A 1 4.15 19.67 26.30
CA MET A 1 4.63 18.83 25.19
C MET A 1 3.41 18.10 24.69
N ASN A 2 2.88 18.49 23.54
CA ASN A 2 1.71 17.81 22.98
C ASN A 2 2.21 16.56 22.27
N GLU A 3 2.01 15.42 22.90
CA GLU A 3 2.12 14.12 22.23
C GLU A 3 1.01 14.08 21.20
N ASN A 4 1.33 14.31 19.92
CA ASN A 4 0.43 14.00 18.84
C ASN A 4 0.25 12.48 18.86
N LEU A 5 -0.86 12.02 19.44
CA LEU A 5 -1.30 10.63 19.38
C LEU A 5 -1.57 10.29 17.92
N GLN A 6 -0.55 9.79 17.24
CA GLN A 6 -0.62 9.33 15.87
C GLN A 6 -1.41 8.00 15.91
N GLN A 7 -2.68 8.05 15.54
CA GLN A 7 -3.58 6.89 15.64
C GLN A 7 -3.32 5.90 14.50
N ASP A 8 -3.06 4.64 14.84
CA ASP A 8 -2.96 3.56 13.86
C ASP A 8 -4.30 3.32 13.16
N VAL A 9 -4.24 3.01 11.88
CA VAL A 9 -5.41 2.71 11.05
C VAL A 9 -5.57 1.19 10.94
N LYS A 10 -6.76 0.70 11.23
CA LYS A 10 -7.11 -0.72 11.09
C LYS A 10 -7.93 -0.95 9.82
N ILE A 11 -7.47 -1.84 8.94
CA ILE A 11 -8.18 -2.25 7.73
C ILE A 11 -8.32 -3.77 7.67
N ILE A 12 -9.34 -4.26 6.95
CA ILE A 12 -9.53 -5.69 6.69
C ILE A 12 -9.44 -5.90 5.18
N THR A 13 -8.45 -6.67 4.75
CA THR A 13 -8.21 -6.98 3.34
C THR A 13 -8.66 -8.41 3.03
N PRO A 14 -9.11 -8.70 1.79
CA PRO A 14 -9.50 -10.07 1.41
C PRO A 14 -8.37 -11.10 1.47
N HIS A 15 -7.12 -10.68 1.22
CA HIS A 15 -5.98 -11.60 1.10
C HIS A 15 -5.09 -11.66 2.36
N PHE A 16 -4.97 -10.55 3.09
CA PHE A 16 -4.09 -10.45 4.26
C PHE A 16 -4.85 -10.35 5.58
N GLY A 17 -6.18 -10.39 5.55
CA GLY A 17 -7.01 -10.25 6.74
C GLY A 17 -6.86 -8.87 7.38
N GLU A 18 -6.83 -8.84 8.70
CA GLU A 18 -6.73 -7.61 9.48
C GLU A 18 -5.30 -7.08 9.54
N LEU A 19 -5.13 -5.81 9.17
CA LEU A 19 -3.86 -5.09 9.21
C LEU A 19 -3.97 -3.84 10.09
N ILE A 20 -2.92 -3.57 10.85
CA ILE A 20 -2.75 -2.33 11.64
C ILE A 20 -1.64 -1.53 10.96
N ILE A 21 -2.00 -0.36 10.44
CA ILE A 21 -1.13 0.49 9.62
C ILE A 21 -0.78 1.76 10.39
N GLN A 22 0.51 2.04 10.53
CA GLN A 22 0.98 3.28 11.13
C GLN A 22 0.90 4.42 10.10
N ASN A 23 0.60 5.64 10.54
CA ASN A 23 0.42 6.77 9.61
C ASN A 23 1.66 7.09 8.76
N ASP A 24 2.87 6.77 9.26
CA ASP A 24 4.12 6.95 8.52
C ASP A 24 4.36 5.89 7.43
N GLN A 25 3.54 4.84 7.39
CA GLN A 25 3.52 3.82 6.34
C GLN A 25 2.54 4.16 5.21
N ILE A 26 1.73 5.22 5.39
CA ILE A 26 0.69 5.60 4.43
C ILE A 26 1.28 6.50 3.34
N PHE A 27 1.13 6.07 2.10
CA PHE A 27 1.42 6.86 0.92
C PHE A 27 0.18 7.63 0.50
N TYR A 28 0.27 8.96 0.49
CA TYR A 28 -0.78 9.84 0.00
C TYR A 28 -0.55 10.22 -1.48
N PHE A 29 -1.52 9.90 -2.33
CA PHE A 29 -1.54 10.23 -3.75
C PHE A 29 -2.48 11.43 -3.95
N GLU A 30 -1.92 12.62 -4.18
CA GLU A 30 -2.69 13.88 -4.24
C GLU A 30 -3.85 13.85 -5.23
N ASN A 31 -3.65 13.23 -6.40
CA ASN A 31 -4.67 13.09 -7.45
C ASN A 31 -5.29 11.68 -7.50
N GLY A 32 -5.05 10.88 -6.46
CA GLY A 32 -5.34 9.45 -6.47
C GLY A 32 -4.54 8.69 -7.53
N MET A 33 -5.08 7.56 -7.99
CA MET A 33 -4.50 6.79 -9.09
C MET A 33 -5.40 6.83 -10.32
N LEU A 34 -4.84 6.62 -11.52
CA LEU A 34 -5.60 6.60 -12.76
C LEU A 34 -6.72 5.53 -12.70
N GLY A 35 -7.97 5.95 -12.89
CA GLY A 35 -9.17 5.10 -12.75
C GLY A 35 -9.63 4.86 -11.31
N PHE A 36 -8.95 5.47 -10.33
CA PHE A 36 -9.21 5.43 -8.89
C PHE A 36 -8.92 6.80 -8.26
N GLU A 37 -9.37 7.86 -8.90
CA GLU A 37 -9.04 9.25 -8.52
C GLU A 37 -9.57 9.63 -7.13
N ASP A 38 -10.59 8.92 -6.63
CA ASP A 38 -11.17 9.12 -5.29
C ASP A 38 -10.40 8.37 -4.17
N LEU A 39 -9.41 7.54 -4.52
CA LEU A 39 -8.61 6.78 -3.55
C LEU A 39 -7.24 7.44 -3.41
N HIS A 40 -6.90 7.89 -2.20
CA HIS A 40 -5.70 8.69 -1.98
C HIS A 40 -4.69 8.03 -1.06
N ASN A 41 -5.12 7.17 -0.14
CA ASN A 41 -4.25 6.62 0.89
C ASN A 41 -3.97 5.14 0.61
N PHE A 42 -2.69 4.81 0.43
CA PHE A 42 -2.27 3.46 0.14
C PHE A 42 -1.18 2.99 1.09
N VAL A 43 -1.09 1.68 1.28
CA VAL A 43 -0.01 1.03 2.02
C VAL A 43 0.62 -0.06 1.17
N VAL A 44 1.93 -0.27 1.32
CA VAL A 44 2.64 -1.38 0.69
C VAL A 44 2.78 -2.53 1.68
N ILE A 45 2.17 -3.67 1.36
CA ILE A 45 2.28 -4.92 2.11
C ILE A 45 3.32 -5.83 1.46
N SER A 46 4.16 -6.45 2.28
CA SER A 46 5.27 -7.29 1.83
C SER A 46 5.37 -8.52 2.74
N GLU A 47 4.58 -9.55 2.43
CA GLU A 47 4.62 -10.85 3.12
C GLU A 47 5.53 -11.83 2.37
N GLU A 48 6.22 -12.70 3.11
CA GLU A 48 7.10 -13.73 2.54
C GLU A 48 6.34 -14.68 1.59
N GLU A 49 5.08 -15.01 1.93
CA GLU A 49 4.21 -15.87 1.11
C GLU A 49 3.90 -15.28 -0.27
N THR A 50 3.95 -13.96 -0.39
CA THR A 50 3.70 -13.24 -1.65
C THR A 50 4.98 -12.86 -2.40
N ALA A 51 6.15 -13.09 -1.79
CA ALA A 51 7.43 -12.75 -2.41
C ALA A 51 7.60 -13.47 -3.77
N PRO A 52 8.17 -12.79 -4.78
CA PRO A 52 8.79 -11.46 -4.74
C PRO A 52 7.81 -10.29 -4.93
N PHE A 53 6.51 -10.56 -5.05
CA PHE A 53 5.51 -9.51 -5.18
C PHE A 53 5.27 -8.81 -3.85
N LYS A 54 4.96 -7.53 -3.94
CA LYS A 54 4.38 -6.73 -2.87
C LYS A 54 2.99 -6.27 -3.30
N TRP A 55 2.21 -5.74 -2.38
CA TRP A 55 0.86 -5.28 -2.68
C TRP A 55 0.67 -3.82 -2.27
N LEU A 56 0.29 -2.96 -3.21
CA LEU A 56 -0.17 -1.61 -2.93
C LEU A 56 -1.68 -1.66 -2.70
N ILE A 57 -2.12 -1.48 -1.46
CA ILE A 57 -3.53 -1.64 -1.05
C ILE A 57 -4.10 -0.28 -0.65
N SER A 58 -5.31 0.04 -1.13
CA SER A 58 -6.03 1.24 -0.69
C SER A 58 -6.52 1.08 0.75
N ILE A 59 -6.35 2.12 1.55
CA ILE A 59 -6.86 2.19 2.92
C ILE A 59 -8.35 2.52 2.92
N GLU A 60 -8.80 3.39 2.00
CA GLU A 60 -10.22 3.73 1.87
C GLU A 60 -11.07 2.57 1.32
N LYS A 61 -10.46 1.72 0.47
CA LYS A 61 -11.14 0.58 -0.17
C LYS A 61 -10.25 -0.68 -0.19
N PRO A 62 -10.12 -1.40 0.96
CA PRO A 62 -9.16 -2.51 1.14
C PRO A 62 -9.31 -3.72 0.20
N GLU A 63 -10.40 -3.83 -0.55
CA GLU A 63 -10.56 -4.79 -1.63
C GLU A 63 -9.80 -4.44 -2.91
N ILE A 64 -9.31 -3.19 -3.01
CA ILE A 64 -8.48 -2.73 -4.13
C ILE A 64 -7.02 -2.83 -3.73
N GLY A 65 -6.31 -3.73 -4.41
CA GLY A 65 -4.88 -3.94 -4.26
C GLY A 65 -4.21 -4.20 -5.60
N PHE A 66 -3.00 -3.68 -5.77
CA PHE A 66 -2.20 -3.84 -6.98
C PHE A 66 -0.92 -4.60 -6.66
N PRO A 67 -0.61 -5.69 -7.39
CA PRO A 67 0.68 -6.35 -7.24
C PRO A 67 1.78 -5.43 -7.76
N LEU A 68 2.80 -5.23 -6.94
CA LEU A 68 4.03 -4.53 -7.26
C LEU A 68 5.15 -5.54 -7.40
N LEU A 69 6.01 -5.34 -8.40
CA LEU A 69 7.25 -6.10 -8.56
C LEU A 69 8.35 -5.11 -8.92
N SER A 70 9.55 -5.31 -8.37
CA SER A 70 10.73 -4.57 -8.82
C SER A 70 10.97 -4.89 -10.31
N PRO A 71 11.03 -3.87 -11.18
CA PRO A 71 11.20 -4.11 -12.62
C PRO A 71 12.57 -4.73 -12.94
N TRP A 72 13.59 -4.47 -12.12
CA TRP A 72 14.93 -5.05 -12.25
C TRP A 72 14.98 -6.56 -11.98
N LEU A 73 13.93 -7.16 -11.42
CA LEU A 73 13.79 -8.62 -11.33
C LEU A 73 13.37 -9.24 -12.68
N ILE A 74 12.79 -8.45 -13.58
CA ILE A 74 12.36 -8.88 -14.92
C ILE A 74 13.40 -8.46 -15.96
N ASP A 75 13.79 -7.19 -15.94
CA ASP A 75 14.78 -6.61 -16.84
C ASP A 75 15.80 -5.81 -16.04
N ILE A 76 17.01 -6.38 -15.89
CA ILE A 76 18.12 -5.75 -15.18
C ILE A 76 18.54 -4.40 -15.78
N ASN A 77 18.16 -4.12 -17.03
CA ASN A 77 18.46 -2.87 -17.73
C ASN A 77 17.28 -1.90 -17.75
N TYR A 78 16.20 -2.18 -17.01
CA TYR A 78 15.06 -1.28 -16.91
C TYR A 78 15.50 0.13 -16.46
N SER A 79 15.10 1.14 -17.23
CA SER A 79 15.33 2.56 -16.96
C SER A 79 13.99 3.30 -17.05
N PRO A 80 13.41 3.76 -15.93
CA PRO A 80 12.19 4.55 -15.92
C PRO A 80 12.38 5.96 -16.51
#